data_AF-A0A956MZC9-F1
#
_entry.id   AF-A0A956MZC9-F1
#
_cell.length_a   1.000
_cell.length_b   1.000
_cell.length_c   1.000
_cell.angle_alpha   90.00
_cell.angle_beta   90.00
_cell.angle_gamma   90.00
#
_symmetry.space_group_name_H-M   'P 1'
#
loop_
_entity.id
_entity.type
_entity.pdbx_description
1 polymer ?
#
loop_
_entity_poly.entity_id
_entity_poly.type
_entity_poly.pdbx_seq_one_letter_code
_entity_poly.pdbx_strand_id
1 'polypeptide(L)'
;MNGTDDILALFFNNSNLPFDFKDINKKNLDDTIYLTENGFSEPVGIYDCQTRTAKLTKSIINKSLVIDIDNVTLNGNNYSIGNGSLDIAVLISKNSKNISIEYLKLNSYNIDVFIEPSCEDIKFNYCIFKGMNLGICAFLSKNLSIEYNKYLNSTGIMLYGCKDTLIKSNHLSSNEKGIYLFEDNNNCNIIDNLFLDCIEGISIESKNSFNIISNNKFKNENNILQQYCISMLTCNHYNKITKN
;
A
#
# COMPACT_ATOMS: atom_id res chain seq x y z
N MET A 1 -5.93 10.57 25.26
CA MET A 1 -4.80 9.77 24.77
C MET A 1 -5.41 8.61 24.03
N ASN A 2 -5.38 8.66 22.70
CA ASN A 2 -6.04 7.68 21.84
C ASN A 2 -5.10 6.48 21.69
N GLY A 3 -5.61 5.26 21.89
CA GLY A 3 -4.79 4.03 21.85
C GLY A 3 -4.06 3.79 20.52
N THR A 4 -4.42 4.49 19.44
CA THR A 4 -3.73 4.48 18.14
C THR A 4 -2.38 5.19 18.16
N ASP A 5 -2.25 6.29 18.92
CA ASP A 5 -1.00 7.08 18.99
C ASP A 5 0.11 6.29 19.72
N ASP A 6 -0.26 5.53 20.76
CA ASP A 6 0.66 4.68 21.53
C ASP A 6 1.12 3.46 20.72
N ILE A 7 0.24 2.89 19.89
CA ILE A 7 0.55 1.77 19.00
C ILE A 7 1.53 2.21 17.90
N LEU A 8 1.27 3.34 17.24
CA LEU A 8 2.19 3.91 16.25
C LEU A 8 3.54 4.28 16.89
N ALA A 9 3.56 4.88 18.08
CA ALA A 9 4.79 5.17 18.82
C ALA A 9 5.57 3.91 19.22
N LEU A 10 4.91 2.82 19.59
CA LEU A 10 5.56 1.53 19.85
C LEU A 10 6.12 0.91 18.56
N PHE A 11 5.42 1.03 17.44
CA PHE A 11 5.89 0.55 16.14
C PHE A 11 7.12 1.29 15.63
N PHE A 12 7.11 2.61 15.68
CA PHE A 12 8.19 3.44 15.16
C PHE A 12 9.42 3.51 16.09
N ASN A 13 9.29 3.05 17.33
CA ASN A 13 10.42 2.85 18.25
C ASN A 13 11.00 1.42 18.21
N ASN A 14 10.38 0.50 17.46
CA ASN A 14 10.89 -0.86 17.31
C ASN A 14 12.04 -0.87 16.29
N SER A 15 13.25 -1.14 16.77
CA SER A 15 14.52 -1.09 16.00
C SER A 15 14.68 -2.16 14.91
N ASN A 16 13.63 -2.95 14.63
CA ASN A 16 13.69 -4.12 13.76
C ASN A 16 12.85 -3.96 12.48
N LEU A 17 12.21 -2.80 12.26
CA LEU A 17 11.60 -2.50 10.96
C LEU A 17 12.72 -2.29 9.93
N PRO A 18 12.55 -2.78 8.68
CA PRO A 18 13.54 -2.60 7.62
C PRO A 18 13.65 -1.15 7.14
N PHE A 19 12.83 -0.24 7.68
CA PHE A 19 12.78 1.17 7.36
C PHE A 19 12.75 2.01 8.64
N ASP A 20 13.50 3.12 8.67
CA ASP A 20 13.46 4.09 9.78
C ASP A 20 12.23 4.98 9.62
N PHE A 21 11.24 4.78 10.48
CA PHE A 21 9.99 5.53 10.48
C PHE A 21 9.99 6.75 11.41
N LYS A 22 11.14 7.11 12.00
CA LYS A 22 11.23 8.25 12.92
C LYS A 22 10.78 9.58 12.31
N ASP A 23 10.65 9.66 10.99
CA ASP A 23 10.17 10.83 10.26
C ASP A 23 8.64 10.88 10.10
N ILE A 24 7.92 9.74 10.08
CA ILE A 24 6.44 9.74 10.00
C ILE A 24 5.81 10.24 11.30
N ASN A 25 6.47 9.95 12.43
CA ASN A 25 5.92 10.17 13.77
C ASN A 25 6.10 11.60 14.32
N LYS A 26 6.86 12.45 13.61
CA LYS A 26 6.99 13.87 13.95
C LYS A 26 6.35 14.69 12.84
N LYS A 27 5.11 15.14 13.08
CA LYS A 27 4.49 16.32 12.45
C LYS A 27 5.30 16.88 11.28
N ASN A 28 4.98 16.41 10.09
CA ASN A 28 4.56 17.23 8.96
C ASN A 28 4.24 16.24 7.83
N LEU A 29 3.02 15.70 7.80
CA LEU A 29 2.43 15.47 6.49
C LEU A 29 2.61 16.80 5.74
N ASP A 30 3.29 16.78 4.60
CA ASP A 30 3.41 17.97 3.76
C ASP A 30 2.01 18.54 3.54
N ASP A 31 1.86 19.87 3.57
CA ASP A 31 0.62 20.65 3.41
C ASP A 31 -0.59 19.78 3.02
N THR A 32 -1.52 19.56 3.95
CA THR A 32 -2.51 18.48 3.82
C THR A 32 -3.82 18.93 3.19
N ILE A 33 -4.38 18.05 2.34
CA ILE A 33 -5.77 18.12 1.89
C ILE A 33 -6.52 16.97 2.56
N TYR A 34 -7.69 17.25 3.12
CA TYR A 34 -8.55 16.25 3.74
C TYR A 34 -9.72 15.92 2.81
N LEU A 35 -10.05 14.64 2.70
CA LEU A 35 -11.32 14.16 2.14
C LEU A 35 -12.22 13.73 3.30
N THR A 36 -13.27 14.50 3.55
CA THR A 36 -14.19 14.34 4.69
C THR A 36 -15.64 14.19 4.21
N GLU A 37 -16.61 14.17 5.14
CA GLU A 37 -18.05 14.12 4.83
C GLU A 37 -18.53 15.31 3.98
N ASN A 38 -17.79 16.43 4.03
CA ASN A 38 -18.08 17.63 3.25
C ASN A 38 -17.31 17.68 1.92
N GLY A 39 -16.60 16.60 1.56
CA GLY A 39 -15.72 16.54 0.40
C GLY A 39 -14.29 16.98 0.69
N PHE A 40 -13.59 17.41 -0.36
CA PHE A 40 -12.20 17.88 -0.27
C PHE A 40 -12.11 19.23 0.46
N SER A 41 -11.15 19.38 1.37
CA SER A 41 -10.87 20.65 2.05
C SER A 41 -10.32 21.75 1.12
N GLU A 42 -9.88 21.37 -0.08
CA GLU A 42 -9.40 22.26 -1.14
C GLU A 42 -10.02 21.88 -2.49
N PRO A 43 -10.14 22.81 -3.45
CA PRO A 43 -10.79 22.57 -4.75
C PRO A 43 -9.89 21.77 -5.70
N VAL A 44 -9.63 20.50 -5.37
CA VAL A 44 -8.86 19.53 -6.17
C VAL A 44 -9.71 18.51 -6.90
N GLY A 45 -11.00 18.47 -6.57
CA GLY A 45 -11.94 17.51 -7.12
C GLY A 45 -13.38 17.88 -6.81
N ILE A 46 -14.28 16.99 -7.19
CA ILE A 46 -15.71 17.05 -6.92
C ILE A 46 -16.06 15.89 -5.99
N TYR A 47 -16.94 16.12 -5.02
CA TYR A 47 -17.47 15.09 -4.15
C TYR A 47 -18.98 15.00 -4.33
N ASP A 48 -19.46 13.82 -4.70
CA ASP A 48 -20.89 13.49 -4.74
C ASP A 48 -21.26 12.78 -3.44
N CYS A 49 -22.06 13.44 -2.60
CA CYS A 49 -22.48 12.91 -1.31
C CYS A 49 -23.50 11.78 -1.42
N GLN A 50 -24.25 11.67 -2.52
CA GLN A 50 -25.25 10.61 -2.70
C GLN A 50 -24.57 9.28 -3.01
N THR A 51 -23.58 9.31 -3.89
CA THR A 51 -22.81 8.13 -4.29
C THR A 51 -21.54 7.94 -3.45
N ARG A 52 -21.23 8.88 -2.56
CA ARG A 52 -19.97 8.98 -1.79
C ARG A 52 -18.74 8.80 -2.67
N THR A 53 -18.76 9.42 -3.84
CA THR A 53 -17.66 9.37 -4.81
C THR A 53 -16.95 10.71 -4.87
N ALA A 54 -15.66 10.70 -4.54
CA ALA A 54 -14.74 11.81 -4.73
C ALA A 54 -13.97 11.60 -6.03
N LYS A 55 -14.03 12.57 -6.95
CA LYS A 55 -13.34 12.51 -8.24
C LYS A 55 -12.35 13.65 -8.37
N LEU A 56 -11.08 13.34 -8.63
CA LEU A 56 -10.08 14.36 -8.90
C LEU A 56 -10.34 15.04 -10.26
N THR A 57 -10.17 16.36 -10.28
CA THR A 57 -10.26 17.19 -11.50
C THR A 57 -8.92 17.82 -11.88
N LYS A 58 -7.91 17.68 -11.01
CA LYS A 58 -6.53 18.08 -11.24
C LYS A 58 -5.58 17.24 -10.37
N SER A 59 -4.30 17.20 -10.74
CA SER A 59 -3.28 16.60 -9.89
C SER A 59 -3.05 17.41 -8.61
N ILE A 60 -2.73 16.71 -7.52
CA ILE A 60 -2.30 17.28 -6.25
C ILE A 60 -0.77 17.23 -6.21
N ILE A 61 -0.13 18.40 -6.10
CA ILE A 61 1.33 18.55 -6.15
C ILE A 61 1.79 19.10 -4.80
N ASN A 62 2.87 18.54 -4.22
CA ASN A 62 3.45 18.95 -2.93
C ASN A 62 2.48 18.94 -1.75
N LYS A 63 1.35 18.23 -1.85
CA LYS A 63 0.38 18.08 -0.77
C LYS A 63 -0.02 16.62 -0.60
N SER A 64 -0.14 16.20 0.66
CA SER A 64 -0.63 14.87 1.01
C SER A 64 -2.16 14.86 1.01
N LEU A 65 -2.79 13.75 0.62
CA LEU A 65 -4.23 13.55 0.78
C LEU A 65 -4.51 12.64 1.99
N VAL A 66 -5.24 13.14 2.97
CA VAL A 66 -5.73 12.37 4.11
C VAL A 66 -7.17 11.96 3.86
N ILE A 67 -7.45 10.66 3.94
CA ILE A 67 -8.80 10.09 3.90
C ILE A 67 -9.14 9.65 5.32
N ASP A 68 -10.13 10.31 5.93
CA ASP A 68 -10.58 10.05 7.30
C ASP A 68 -12.09 9.82 7.39
N ILE A 69 -12.65 9.28 6.31
CA ILE A 69 -14.07 9.04 6.07
C ILE A 69 -14.28 7.61 5.59
N ASP A 70 -15.38 7.00 6.04
CA ASP A 70 -15.78 5.66 5.64
C ASP A 70 -16.61 5.65 4.36
N ASN A 71 -16.75 4.48 3.74
CA ASN A 71 -17.69 4.26 2.63
C ASN A 71 -17.48 5.24 1.47
N VAL A 72 -16.24 5.48 1.07
CA VAL A 72 -15.90 6.46 0.03
C VAL A 72 -15.18 5.79 -1.14
N THR A 73 -15.51 6.23 -2.36
CA THR A 73 -14.71 5.92 -3.55
C THR A 73 -13.93 7.16 -3.97
N LEU A 74 -12.60 7.08 -3.98
CA LEU A 74 -11.72 8.07 -4.59
C LEU A 74 -11.37 7.61 -6.02
N ASN A 75 -11.98 8.26 -7.00
CA ASN A 75 -11.61 8.12 -8.41
C ASN A 75 -10.57 9.18 -8.77
N GLY A 76 -9.32 8.74 -8.96
CA GLY A 76 -8.21 9.59 -9.34
C GLY A 76 -8.33 10.16 -10.75
N ASN A 77 -9.21 9.63 -11.60
CA ASN A 77 -9.46 10.07 -12.97
C ASN A 77 -8.16 10.22 -13.79
N ASN A 78 -7.19 9.34 -13.54
CA ASN A 78 -5.83 9.33 -14.08
C ASN A 78 -4.96 10.55 -13.75
N TYR A 79 -5.40 11.41 -12.83
CA TYR A 79 -4.57 12.44 -12.21
C TYR A 79 -3.60 11.84 -11.20
N SER A 80 -2.64 12.66 -10.77
CA SER A 80 -1.60 12.25 -9.84
C SER A 80 -1.71 12.92 -8.48
N ILE A 81 -1.25 12.21 -7.45
CA ILE A 81 -0.90 12.81 -6.15
C ILE A 81 0.59 12.58 -5.94
N GLY A 82 1.31 13.68 -5.67
CA GLY A 82 2.75 13.68 -5.50
C GLY A 82 3.54 13.90 -6.80
N ASN A 83 4.79 14.27 -6.60
CA ASN A 83 5.79 14.62 -7.63
C ASN A 83 7.21 14.14 -7.24
N GLY A 84 7.32 13.18 -6.32
CA GLY A 84 8.58 12.61 -5.87
C GLY A 84 9.27 13.36 -4.72
N SER A 85 8.66 14.40 -4.16
CA SER A 85 9.17 15.10 -2.96
C SER A 85 8.34 14.88 -1.70
N LEU A 86 7.13 14.32 -1.83
CA LEU A 86 6.24 14.07 -0.70
C LEU A 86 6.73 12.90 0.15
N ASP A 87 6.70 13.01 1.46
CA ASP A 87 6.95 11.81 2.29
C ASP A 87 5.84 10.77 2.05
N ILE A 88 4.58 11.16 2.24
CA ILE A 88 3.40 10.30 2.02
C ILE A 88 2.45 10.97 1.02
N ALA A 89 2.06 10.28 -0.06
CA ALA A 89 1.08 10.85 -1.00
C ALA A 89 -0.36 10.70 -0.48
N VAL A 90 -0.75 9.52 0.01
CA VAL A 90 -2.07 9.27 0.61
C VAL A 90 -1.95 8.60 1.96
N LEU A 91 -2.66 9.14 2.95
CA LEU A 91 -2.83 8.57 4.28
C LEU A 91 -4.28 8.13 4.46
N ILE A 92 -4.51 6.84 4.74
CA ILE A 92 -5.80 6.32 5.20
C ILE A 92 -5.70 6.15 6.72
N SER A 93 -6.54 6.88 7.44
CA SER A 93 -6.37 7.10 8.88
C SER A 93 -7.60 6.71 9.72
N LYS A 94 -7.45 6.78 11.05
CA LYS A 94 -8.56 6.71 12.03
C LYS A 94 -9.42 5.44 11.96
N ASN A 95 -8.82 4.30 11.63
CA ASN A 95 -9.52 3.01 11.49
C ASN A 95 -10.65 3.08 10.44
N SER A 96 -10.49 3.92 9.40
CA SER A 96 -11.51 4.07 8.36
C SER A 96 -11.80 2.77 7.61
N LYS A 97 -13.03 2.65 7.12
CA LYS A 97 -13.55 1.43 6.52
C LYS A 97 -14.19 1.65 5.15
N ASN A 98 -14.16 0.59 4.34
CA ASN A 98 -14.85 0.54 3.06
C ASN A 98 -14.44 1.69 2.12
N ILE A 99 -13.13 1.81 1.90
CA ILE A 99 -12.54 2.82 1.01
C ILE A 99 -12.13 2.15 -0.28
N SER A 100 -12.52 2.70 -1.42
CA SER A 100 -12.03 2.27 -2.73
C SER A 100 -11.25 3.39 -3.39
N ILE A 101 -10.02 3.11 -3.84
CA ILE A 101 -9.18 4.06 -4.57
C ILE A 101 -8.92 3.49 -5.95
N GLU A 102 -9.26 4.24 -6.99
CA GLU A 102 -9.16 3.78 -8.37
C GLU A 102 -8.61 4.82 -9.35
N TYR A 103 -7.95 4.35 -10.41
CA TYR A 103 -7.43 5.19 -11.50
C TYR A 103 -6.54 6.34 -11.03
N LEU A 104 -5.72 6.12 -10.00
CA LEU A 104 -4.86 7.12 -9.39
C LEU A 104 -3.39 6.87 -9.71
N LYS A 105 -2.63 7.92 -10.02
CA LYS A 105 -1.17 7.86 -10.16
C LYS A 105 -0.52 8.44 -8.90
N LEU A 106 0.40 7.71 -8.31
CA LEU A 106 1.09 8.11 -7.08
C LEU A 106 2.58 8.20 -7.35
N ASN A 107 3.22 9.22 -6.77
CA ASN A 107 4.65 9.43 -6.87
C ASN A 107 5.13 10.25 -5.66
N SER A 108 5.47 9.58 -4.58
CA SER A 108 6.09 10.15 -3.39
C SER A 108 7.60 9.90 -3.33
N TYR A 109 8.29 10.66 -2.50
CA TYR A 109 9.66 10.38 -2.08
C TYR A 109 9.74 9.10 -1.25
N ASN A 110 8.81 8.87 -0.32
CA ASN A 110 8.91 7.72 0.58
C ASN A 110 7.80 6.68 0.32
N ILE A 111 6.55 6.97 0.70
CA ILE A 111 5.42 6.03 0.66
C ILE A 111 4.29 6.59 -0.19
N ASP A 112 3.82 5.88 -1.20
CA ASP A 112 2.69 6.37 -2.00
C ASP A 112 1.39 6.30 -1.20
N VAL A 113 1.13 5.17 -0.53
CA VAL A 113 -0.03 5.01 0.36
C VAL A 113 0.36 4.37 1.67
N PHE A 114 0.06 5.06 2.77
CA PHE A 114 0.15 4.53 4.12
C PHE A 114 -1.25 4.24 4.67
N ILE A 115 -1.46 3.01 5.16
CA ILE A 115 -2.70 2.57 5.79
C ILE A 115 -2.42 2.35 7.29
N GLU A 116 -3.04 3.18 8.13
CA GLU A 116 -2.91 3.08 9.57
C GLU A 116 -3.48 1.75 10.13
N PRO A 117 -2.99 1.32 11.31
CA PRO A 117 -3.55 0.20 12.05
C PRO A 117 -5.08 0.19 12.11
N SER A 118 -5.67 -1.00 12.03
CA SER A 118 -7.12 -1.24 12.18
C SER A 118 -8.03 -0.63 11.11
N CYS A 119 -7.48 -0.15 9.98
CA CYS A 119 -8.29 0.12 8.80
C CYS A 119 -8.76 -1.20 8.17
N GLU A 120 -9.99 -1.20 7.64
CA GLU A 120 -10.62 -2.41 7.12
C GLU A 120 -11.32 -2.17 5.78
N ASP A 121 -11.45 -3.22 4.97
CA ASP A 121 -12.22 -3.18 3.70
C ASP A 121 -11.69 -2.14 2.69
N ILE A 122 -10.36 -2.04 2.55
CA ILE A 122 -9.71 -1.07 1.67
C ILE A 122 -9.39 -1.70 0.31
N LYS A 123 -9.71 -1.01 -0.78
CA LYS A 123 -9.55 -1.50 -2.15
C LYS A 123 -8.72 -0.55 -3.01
N PHE A 124 -7.81 -1.11 -3.79
CA PHE A 124 -7.03 -0.39 -4.79
C PHE A 124 -7.19 -1.05 -6.16
N ASN A 125 -7.65 -0.30 -7.15
CA ASN A 125 -7.87 -0.79 -8.51
C ASN A 125 -7.31 0.15 -9.58
N TYR A 126 -6.57 -0.39 -10.53
CA TYR A 126 -6.07 0.37 -11.70
C TYR A 126 -5.22 1.60 -11.33
N CYS A 127 -4.52 1.56 -10.19
CA CYS A 127 -3.60 2.60 -9.76
C CYS A 127 -2.17 2.34 -10.26
N ILE A 128 -1.37 3.41 -10.32
CA ILE A 128 0.06 3.35 -10.67
C ILE A 128 0.86 3.92 -9.52
N PHE A 129 1.70 3.08 -8.90
CA PHE A 129 2.56 3.41 -7.77
C PHE A 129 4.01 3.58 -8.24
N LYS A 130 4.64 4.68 -7.84
CA LYS A 130 6.01 5.09 -8.20
C LYS A 130 6.81 5.64 -7.01
N GLY A 131 6.30 5.53 -5.79
CA GLY A 131 6.98 5.97 -4.58
C GLY A 131 8.38 5.38 -4.49
N MET A 132 9.39 6.17 -4.08
CA MET A 132 10.79 5.70 -4.18
C MET A 132 11.12 4.55 -3.22
N ASN A 133 10.46 4.47 -2.06
CA ASN A 133 10.70 3.39 -1.09
C ASN A 133 9.55 2.36 -1.08
N LEU A 134 8.30 2.82 -0.98
CA LEU A 134 7.12 1.95 -0.83
C LEU A 134 5.94 2.42 -1.68
N GLY A 135 5.30 1.49 -2.40
CA GLY A 135 4.01 1.73 -3.06
C GLY A 135 2.86 1.75 -2.05
N ILE A 136 2.53 0.59 -1.48
CA ILE A 136 1.55 0.49 -0.39
C ILE A 136 2.25 -0.03 0.86
N CYS A 137 2.03 0.64 1.99
CA CYS A 137 2.45 0.18 3.30
C CYS A 137 1.22 0.09 4.21
N ALA A 138 0.91 -1.11 4.71
CA ALA A 138 -0.26 -1.35 5.55
C ALA A 138 0.12 -2.05 6.86
N PHE A 139 -0.43 -1.55 7.96
CA PHE A 139 -0.20 -2.09 9.31
C PHE A 139 -1.51 -2.60 9.91
N LEU A 140 -1.47 -3.78 10.53
CA LEU A 140 -2.54 -4.36 11.35
C LEU A 140 -3.95 -4.16 10.77
N SER A 141 -4.06 -4.24 9.44
CA SER A 141 -5.28 -3.94 8.69
C SER A 141 -5.93 -5.23 8.22
N LYS A 142 -7.22 -5.17 7.90
CA LYS A 142 -8.00 -6.36 7.53
C LYS A 142 -8.76 -6.19 6.22
N ASN A 143 -8.90 -7.28 5.48
CA ASN A 143 -9.73 -7.36 4.28
C ASN A 143 -9.33 -6.34 3.21
N LEU A 144 -8.03 -6.32 2.88
CA LEU A 144 -7.50 -5.47 1.81
C LEU A 144 -7.66 -6.18 0.45
N SER A 145 -8.08 -5.46 -0.58
CA SER A 145 -8.09 -5.95 -1.97
C SER A 145 -7.23 -5.02 -2.83
N ILE A 146 -6.09 -5.54 -3.28
CA ILE A 146 -5.09 -4.82 -4.06
C ILE A 146 -5.01 -5.48 -5.42
N GLU A 147 -5.72 -4.93 -6.41
CA GLU A 147 -5.97 -5.60 -7.67
C GLU A 147 -5.69 -4.73 -8.90
N TYR A 148 -5.15 -5.34 -9.96
CA TYR A 148 -4.95 -4.67 -11.26
C TYR A 148 -4.10 -3.39 -11.23
N ASN A 149 -3.20 -3.26 -10.25
CA ASN A 149 -2.33 -2.09 -10.10
C ASN A 149 -0.96 -2.31 -10.75
N LYS A 150 -0.24 -1.21 -10.98
CA LYS A 150 1.13 -1.22 -11.48
C LYS A 150 2.09 -0.60 -10.44
N TYR A 151 3.19 -1.28 -10.15
CA TYR A 151 4.23 -0.85 -9.22
C TYR A 151 5.58 -0.75 -9.94
N LEU A 152 6.37 0.29 -9.62
CA LEU A 152 7.65 0.57 -10.29
C LEU A 152 8.77 0.86 -9.28
N ASN A 153 9.96 0.27 -9.51
CA ASN A 153 11.27 0.64 -8.97
C ASN A 153 11.55 0.48 -7.46
N SER A 154 10.54 0.30 -6.62
CA SER A 154 10.68 0.30 -5.14
C SER A 154 10.16 -0.98 -4.49
N THR A 155 9.91 -1.01 -3.17
CA THR A 155 9.09 -2.10 -2.61
C THR A 155 7.63 -1.86 -2.99
N GLY A 156 7.01 -2.79 -3.72
CA GLY A 156 5.67 -2.57 -4.27
C GLY A 156 4.59 -2.52 -3.19
N ILE A 157 4.44 -3.62 -2.45
CA ILE A 157 3.45 -3.77 -1.39
C ILE A 157 4.13 -4.33 -0.15
N MET A 158 4.03 -3.65 0.98
CA MET A 158 4.46 -4.14 2.29
C MET A 158 3.25 -4.28 3.22
N LEU A 159 3.08 -5.47 3.79
CA LEU A 159 2.08 -5.76 4.80
C LEU A 159 2.73 -6.15 6.13
N TYR A 160 2.25 -5.55 7.21
CA TYR A 160 2.65 -5.87 8.57
C TYR A 160 1.45 -6.29 9.41
N GLY A 161 1.43 -7.55 9.88
CA GLY A 161 0.33 -8.09 10.70
C GLY A 161 -1.06 -7.97 10.08
N CYS A 162 -1.15 -7.88 8.75
CA CYS A 162 -2.41 -7.73 8.03
C CYS A 162 -3.12 -9.09 7.87
N LYS A 163 -4.45 -9.05 7.77
CA LYS A 163 -5.29 -10.25 7.70
C LYS A 163 -6.28 -10.21 6.54
N ASP A 164 -6.54 -11.37 5.97
CA ASP A 164 -7.56 -11.56 4.93
C ASP A 164 -7.34 -10.69 3.69
N THR A 165 -6.08 -10.51 3.28
CA THR A 165 -5.71 -9.63 2.16
C THR A 165 -5.65 -10.39 0.83
N LEU A 166 -6.26 -9.86 -0.22
CA LEU A 166 -6.11 -10.33 -1.59
C LEU A 166 -5.19 -9.40 -2.39
N ILE A 167 -4.08 -9.93 -2.91
CA ILE A 167 -3.19 -9.24 -3.85
C ILE A 167 -3.24 -9.97 -5.18
N LYS A 168 -3.97 -9.41 -6.16
CA LYS A 168 -4.29 -10.14 -7.38
C LYS A 168 -4.09 -9.36 -8.67
N SER A 169 -3.54 -10.03 -9.69
CA SER A 169 -3.43 -9.48 -11.05
C SER A 169 -2.72 -8.12 -11.14
N ASN A 170 -1.77 -7.86 -10.22
CA ASN A 170 -0.92 -6.68 -10.27
C ASN A 170 0.30 -6.91 -11.17
N HIS A 171 0.86 -5.82 -11.67
CA HIS A 171 2.11 -5.80 -12.41
C HIS A 171 3.18 -5.07 -11.60
N LEU A 172 4.16 -5.82 -11.12
CA LEU A 172 5.28 -5.34 -10.33
C LEU A 172 6.52 -5.36 -11.21
N SER A 173 7.14 -4.20 -11.47
CA SER A 173 8.29 -4.09 -12.36
C SER A 173 9.49 -3.42 -11.68
N SER A 174 10.66 -4.04 -11.79
CA SER A 174 11.94 -3.50 -11.31
C SER A 174 11.96 -3.19 -9.81
N ASN A 175 11.13 -3.89 -9.04
CA ASN A 175 11.03 -3.74 -7.59
C ASN A 175 12.17 -4.46 -6.86
N GLU A 176 12.66 -3.89 -5.76
CA GLU A 176 13.57 -4.60 -4.85
C GLU A 176 12.85 -5.80 -4.23
N LYS A 177 11.70 -5.54 -3.58
CA LYS A 177 10.73 -6.55 -3.18
C LYS A 177 9.40 -6.21 -3.85
N GLY A 178 8.88 -7.09 -4.71
CA GLY A 178 7.58 -6.87 -5.32
C GLY A 178 6.49 -6.82 -4.24
N ILE A 179 6.33 -7.92 -3.51
CA ILE A 179 5.43 -8.03 -2.37
C ILE A 179 6.22 -8.49 -1.15
N TYR A 180 6.01 -7.83 -0.02
CA TYR A 180 6.68 -8.11 1.23
C TYR A 180 5.68 -8.32 2.38
N LEU A 181 5.60 -9.55 2.87
CA LEU A 181 4.84 -9.89 4.07
C LEU A 181 5.80 -9.94 5.26
N PHE A 182 5.79 -8.90 6.08
CA PHE A 182 6.66 -8.79 7.25
C PHE A 182 5.85 -8.96 8.54
N GLU A 183 6.14 -10.00 9.30
CA GLU A 183 5.59 -10.28 10.63
C GLU A 183 4.06 -10.52 10.69
N ASP A 184 3.66 -11.68 11.20
CA ASP A 184 2.30 -12.00 11.66
C ASP A 184 1.15 -11.78 10.63
N ASN A 185 1.44 -11.75 9.32
CA ASN A 185 0.39 -11.69 8.31
C ASN A 185 -0.35 -13.04 8.21
N ASN A 186 -1.68 -12.99 8.03
CA ASN A 186 -2.52 -14.17 8.05
C ASN A 186 -3.57 -14.18 6.93
N ASN A 187 -3.73 -15.32 6.25
CA ASN A 187 -4.73 -15.48 5.18
C ASN A 187 -4.57 -14.43 4.05
N CYS A 188 -3.32 -14.10 3.71
CA CYS A 188 -3.00 -13.24 2.57
C CYS A 188 -2.85 -14.08 1.30
N ASN A 189 -3.66 -13.80 0.30
CA ASN A 189 -3.71 -14.51 -0.97
C ASN A 189 -3.03 -13.69 -2.07
N ILE A 190 -1.89 -14.17 -2.56
CA ILE A 190 -1.08 -13.55 -3.61
C ILE A 190 -1.26 -14.35 -4.90
N ILE A 191 -2.10 -13.87 -5.81
CA ILE A 191 -2.63 -14.67 -6.92
C ILE A 191 -2.51 -13.95 -8.28
N ASP A 192 -2.11 -14.67 -9.33
CA ASP A 192 -2.14 -14.17 -10.72
C ASP A 192 -1.33 -12.86 -10.96
N ASN A 193 -0.32 -12.54 -10.14
CA ASN A 193 0.49 -11.33 -10.33
C ASN A 193 1.64 -11.57 -11.33
N LEU A 194 2.05 -10.51 -12.02
CA LEU A 194 3.22 -10.49 -12.89
C LEU A 194 4.36 -9.72 -12.21
N PHE A 195 5.47 -10.41 -11.98
CA PHE A 195 6.72 -9.85 -11.48
C PHE A 195 7.72 -9.80 -12.64
N LEU A 196 8.13 -8.60 -13.02
CA LEU A 196 9.05 -8.35 -14.12
C LEU A 196 10.31 -7.67 -13.58
N ASP A 197 11.47 -8.32 -13.72
CA ASP A 197 12.77 -7.79 -13.30
C ASP A 197 12.84 -7.38 -11.81
N CYS A 198 12.07 -8.04 -10.94
CA CYS A 198 12.16 -7.84 -9.50
C CYS A 198 13.40 -8.57 -8.93
N ILE A 199 14.09 -7.97 -7.96
CA ILE A 199 15.19 -8.65 -7.24
C ILE A 199 14.62 -9.80 -6.41
N GLU A 200 13.63 -9.49 -5.57
CA GLU A 200 12.76 -10.43 -4.88
C GLU A 200 11.33 -10.23 -5.38
N GLY A 201 10.71 -11.28 -5.92
CA GLY A 201 9.32 -11.21 -6.34
C GLY A 201 8.37 -11.11 -5.14
N ILE A 202 8.34 -12.16 -4.32
CA ILE A 202 7.56 -12.23 -3.08
C ILE A 202 8.51 -12.57 -1.93
N SER A 203 8.50 -11.76 -0.88
CA SER A 203 9.29 -11.98 0.34
C SER A 203 8.37 -12.17 1.54
N ILE A 204 8.57 -13.23 2.31
CA ILE A 204 7.74 -13.59 3.46
C ILE A 204 8.64 -13.84 4.66
N GLU A 205 8.53 -13.00 5.68
CA GLU A 205 9.46 -12.99 6.80
C GLU A 205 8.71 -12.94 8.13
N SER A 206 9.03 -13.87 9.04
CA SER A 206 8.56 -13.91 10.43
C SER A 206 7.07 -14.22 10.62
N LYS A 207 6.74 -15.43 11.09
CA LYS A 207 5.43 -15.78 11.66
C LYS A 207 4.21 -15.64 10.73
N ASN A 208 4.41 -15.47 9.43
CA ASN A 208 3.29 -15.39 8.49
C ASN A 208 2.63 -16.76 8.33
N SER A 209 1.31 -16.80 8.34
CA SER A 209 0.55 -18.04 8.36
C SER A 209 -0.65 -18.10 7.42
N PHE A 210 -0.94 -19.29 6.90
CA PHE A 210 -2.12 -19.57 6.06
C PHE A 210 -2.22 -18.72 4.78
N ASN A 211 -1.09 -18.23 4.27
CA ASN A 211 -1.07 -17.46 3.03
C ASN A 211 -1.09 -18.40 1.81
N ILE A 212 -1.73 -17.97 0.74
CA ILE A 212 -1.77 -18.72 -0.54
C ILE A 212 -1.02 -17.94 -1.59
N ILE A 213 -0.02 -18.56 -2.20
CA ILE A 213 0.75 -18.00 -3.33
C ILE A 213 0.50 -18.88 -4.55
N SER A 214 -0.21 -18.36 -5.54
CA SER A 214 -0.54 -19.17 -6.72
C SER A 214 -0.66 -18.42 -8.03
N ASN A 215 -0.28 -19.08 -9.13
CA ASN A 215 -0.41 -18.58 -10.49
C ASN A 215 0.34 -17.26 -10.76
N ASN A 216 1.32 -16.90 -9.93
CA ASN A 216 2.16 -15.75 -10.18
C ASN A 216 3.16 -16.07 -11.29
N LYS A 217 3.52 -15.07 -12.09
CA LYS A 217 4.49 -15.19 -13.18
C LYS A 217 5.70 -14.34 -12.87
N PHE A 218 6.87 -14.95 -12.87
CA PHE A 218 8.16 -14.28 -12.67
C PHE A 218 8.92 -14.25 -13.98
N LYS A 219 9.35 -13.06 -14.40
CA LYS A 219 10.12 -12.84 -15.61
C LYS A 219 11.32 -11.94 -15.33
N ASN A 220 12.43 -12.24 -15.98
CA ASN A 220 13.64 -11.43 -15.98
C ASN A 220 14.04 -11.19 -17.43
N GLU A 221 13.64 -10.05 -17.97
CA GLU A 221 13.85 -9.65 -19.37
C GLU A 221 15.08 -8.75 -19.52
N ASN A 222 15.48 -8.04 -18.46
CA ASN A 222 16.59 -7.07 -18.50
C ASN A 222 17.90 -7.58 -17.85
N ASN A 223 18.01 -8.88 -17.55
CA ASN A 223 19.17 -9.48 -16.86
C ASN A 223 19.55 -8.76 -15.56
N ILE A 224 18.57 -8.18 -14.86
CA ILE A 224 18.77 -7.77 -13.47
C ILE A 224 19.04 -9.07 -12.69
N LEU A 225 19.95 -9.06 -11.72
CA LEU A 225 20.18 -10.22 -10.85
C LEU A 225 18.93 -10.45 -9.98
N GLN A 226 17.88 -11.04 -10.55
CA GLN A 226 16.76 -11.60 -9.82
C GLN A 226 17.34 -12.65 -8.88
N GLN A 227 17.26 -12.39 -7.58
CA GLN A 227 17.80 -13.28 -6.58
C GLN A 227 16.78 -14.36 -6.25
N TYR A 228 15.51 -13.98 -6.04
CA TYR A 228 14.48 -14.90 -5.60
C TYR A 228 13.12 -14.59 -6.25
N CYS A 229 12.47 -15.58 -6.86
CA CYS A 229 11.05 -15.45 -7.22
C CYS A 229 10.19 -15.35 -5.95
N ILE A 230 10.42 -16.27 -5.02
CA ILE A 230 9.76 -16.32 -3.71
C ILE A 230 10.83 -16.60 -2.65
N SER A 231 10.94 -15.71 -1.66
CA SER A 231 11.80 -15.85 -0.47
C SER A 231 10.92 -16.07 0.76
N MET A 232 11.25 -17.09 1.56
CA MET A 232 10.58 -17.37 2.83
C MET A 232 11.60 -17.52 3.94
N LEU A 233 11.58 -16.61 4.91
CA LEU A 233 12.51 -16.56 6.04
C LEU A 233 11.80 -16.79 7.37
N THR A 234 12.55 -17.32 8.34
CA THR A 234 12.23 -17.50 9.77
C THR A 234 10.74 -17.66 10.18
N CYS A 235 10.43 -18.80 10.80
CA CYS A 235 9.22 -18.99 11.62
C CYS A 235 7.88 -18.81 10.87
N ASN A 236 7.83 -18.97 9.55
CA ASN A 236 6.57 -19.01 8.80
C ASN A 236 5.85 -20.36 8.99
N HIS A 237 4.52 -20.38 8.99
CA HIS A 237 3.72 -21.59 9.24
C HIS A 237 2.60 -21.78 8.19
N TYR A 238 2.31 -23.02 7.79
CA TYR A 238 1.11 -23.36 6.98
C TYR A 238 0.85 -22.50 5.71
N ASN A 239 1.90 -22.00 5.04
CA ASN A 239 1.75 -21.28 3.78
C ASN A 239 1.67 -22.27 2.60
N LYS A 240 0.78 -22.01 1.64
CA LYS A 240 0.57 -22.86 0.47
C LYS A 240 1.08 -22.18 -0.80
N ILE A 241 2.04 -22.81 -1.45
CA ILE A 241 2.61 -22.33 -2.73
C ILE A 241 2.24 -23.33 -3.83
N THR A 242 1.54 -22.89 -4.87
CA THR A 242 1.12 -23.77 -5.97
C THR A 242 1.08 -23.07 -7.32
N LYS A 243 1.60 -23.71 -8.38
CA LYS A 243 1.49 -23.24 -9.77
C LYS A 243 2.07 -21.84 -9.99
N ASN A 244 3.34 -21.60 -9.65
CA ASN A 244 4.03 -20.33 -9.91
C ASN A 244 5.13 -20.51 -10.95
#